data_AF-A0A1A7BHB6-F1
#
_entry.id   AF-A0A1A7BHB6-F1
#
_cell.length_a   1.000
_cell.length_b   1.000
_cell.length_c   1.000
_cell.angle_alpha   90.00
_cell.angle_beta   90.00
_cell.angle_gamma   90.00
#
_symmetry.space_group_name_H-M   'P 1'
#
loop_
_entity.id
_entity.type
_entity.pdbx_description
1 polymer ?
#
loop_
_entity_poly.entity_id
_entity_poly.type
_entity_poly.pdbx_seq_one_letter_code
_entity_poly.pdbx_strand_id
1 'polypeptide(L)'
;MQDKRRKLRYGLPMGLNVAPDSGQFVRHLVTHAGRLRRDASVALREGDHERAAALIEQAEILAADVRYLVDAMEERQTGEFMRLAVEQHAAATSRRSKPWIGARAKRVGAMIGAGLAISLALSEF
;
A
#
# COMPACT_ATOMS: atom_id res chain seq x y z
N MET A 1 20.37 52.63 -19.37
CA MET A 1 19.48 52.18 -18.29
C MET A 1 18.51 51.15 -18.85
N GLN A 2 18.86 49.87 -18.69
CA GLN A 2 18.00 48.72 -19.00
C GLN A 2 17.18 48.40 -17.74
N ASP A 3 15.86 48.29 -17.83
CA ASP A 3 15.09 47.70 -16.72
C ASP A 3 13.94 46.80 -17.20
N LYS A 4 14.27 45.50 -17.17
CA LYS A 4 13.49 44.40 -16.59
C LYS A 4 11.98 44.38 -16.85
N ARG A 5 11.58 43.75 -17.95
CA ARG A 5 10.30 43.02 -18.04
C ARG A 5 10.48 41.65 -18.67
N ARG A 6 11.26 40.79 -18.03
CA ARG A 6 11.17 39.33 -18.21
C ARG A 6 11.25 38.66 -16.85
N LYS A 7 10.38 37.65 -16.68
CA LYS A 7 10.28 36.68 -15.58
C LYS A 7 9.35 37.09 -14.42
N LEU A 8 8.18 36.45 -14.40
CA LEU A 8 7.77 35.54 -13.31
C LEU A 8 6.45 34.86 -13.72
N ARG A 9 6.55 33.94 -14.70
CA ARG A 9 5.67 32.77 -14.76
C ARG A 9 6.47 31.61 -14.18
N TYR A 10 6.49 31.53 -12.86
CA TYR A 10 6.89 30.32 -12.13
C TYR A 10 5.69 29.91 -11.30
N GLY A 11 4.81 29.15 -11.93
CA GLY A 11 3.73 28.42 -11.26
C GLY A 11 3.89 26.96 -11.62
N LEU A 12 4.26 26.17 -10.61
CA LEU A 12 4.30 24.70 -10.53
C LEU A 12 5.63 24.04 -10.93
N PRO A 13 6.44 23.59 -9.94
CA PRO A 13 7.57 22.72 -10.21
C PRO A 13 7.10 21.35 -10.69
N MET A 14 7.67 20.94 -11.82
CA MET A 14 8.01 19.56 -12.18
C MET A 14 8.10 18.65 -10.95
N GLY A 15 7.19 17.67 -10.86
CA GLY A 15 7.17 16.74 -9.74
C GLY A 15 5.92 15.88 -9.64
N LEU A 16 5.11 15.77 -10.69
CA LEU A 16 4.26 14.58 -10.84
C LEU A 16 5.22 13.44 -11.15
N ASN A 17 5.65 12.79 -10.09
CA ASN A 17 6.27 11.48 -10.12
C ASN A 17 5.22 10.57 -10.78
N VAL A 18 5.20 10.54 -12.13
CA VAL A 18 4.41 9.59 -12.89
C VAL A 18 5.11 8.26 -12.66
N ALA A 19 4.89 7.70 -11.46
CA ALA A 19 5.22 6.32 -11.19
C ALA A 19 4.61 5.54 -12.37
N PRO A 20 5.39 4.71 -13.06
CA PRO A 20 4.85 3.89 -14.13
C PRO A 20 3.60 3.21 -13.61
N ASP A 21 2.52 3.23 -14.40
CA ASP A 21 1.29 2.54 -14.03
C ASP A 21 1.67 1.13 -13.56
N SER A 22 1.40 0.84 -12.29
CA SER A 22 1.83 -0.39 -11.63
C SER A 22 1.43 -1.63 -12.42
N GLY A 23 0.30 -1.59 -13.14
CA GLY A 23 -0.11 -2.64 -14.06
C GLY A 23 0.82 -2.80 -15.27
N GLN A 24 1.29 -1.70 -15.87
CA GLN A 24 2.25 -1.73 -16.98
C GLN A 24 3.61 -2.26 -16.54
N PHE A 25 4.07 -1.87 -15.36
CA PHE A 25 5.34 -2.35 -14.81
C PHE A 25 5.31 -3.86 -14.55
N VAL A 26 4.25 -4.36 -13.90
CA VAL A 26 4.06 -5.81 -13.68
C VAL A 26 3.96 -6.55 -15.02
N ARG A 27 3.24 -6.00 -16.01
CA ARG A 27 3.12 -6.61 -17.35
C ARG A 27 4.46 -6.70 -18.07
N HIS A 28 5.31 -5.67 -17.93
CA HIS A 28 6.67 -5.68 -18.44
C HIS A 28 7.50 -6.78 -17.77
N LEU A 29 7.42 -6.91 -16.44
CA LEU A 29 8.10 -7.95 -15.67
C LEU A 29 7.70 -9.38 -16.10
N VAL A 30 6.39 -9.64 -16.24
CA VAL A 30 5.88 -10.94 -16.70
C VAL A 30 6.35 -11.25 -18.12
N THR A 31 6.36 -10.24 -19.01
CA THR A 31 6.85 -10.40 -20.38
C THR A 31 8.34 -10.72 -20.41
N HIS A 32 9.12 -10.03 -19.58
CA HIS A 32 10.56 -10.23 -19.46
C HIS A 32 10.90 -11.62 -18.91
N ALA A 33 10.24 -12.04 -17.84
CA ALA A 33 10.38 -13.39 -17.27
C ALA A 33 10.06 -14.49 -18.30
N GLY A 34 8.96 -14.32 -19.05
CA GLY A 34 8.55 -15.26 -20.09
C GLY A 34 9.54 -15.34 -21.25
N ARG A 35 10.25 -14.25 -21.55
CA ARG A 35 11.33 -14.24 -22.54
C ARG A 35 12.57 -14.96 -22.02
N LEU A 36 13.07 -14.60 -20.84
CA LEU A 36 14.24 -15.24 -20.21
C LEU A 36 14.07 -16.75 -20.11
N ARG A 37 12.90 -17.23 -19.65
CA ARG A 37 12.62 -18.66 -19.57
C ARG A 37 12.70 -19.36 -20.93
N ARG A 38 12.16 -18.75 -21.98
CA ARG A 38 12.19 -19.32 -23.34
C ARG A 38 13.62 -19.37 -23.86
N ASP A 39 14.36 -18.27 -23.72
CA ASP A 39 15.73 -18.16 -24.21
C ASP A 39 16.64 -19.14 -23.46
N ALA A 40 16.48 -19.29 -22.14
CA ALA A 40 17.22 -20.27 -21.34
C ALA A 40 16.88 -21.71 -21.75
N SER A 41 15.60 -22.00 -22.01
CA SER A 41 15.16 -23.31 -22.48
C SER A 41 15.74 -23.65 -23.86
N VAL A 42 15.88 -22.66 -24.74
CA VAL A 42 16.52 -22.83 -26.05
C VAL A 42 18.01 -23.09 -25.88
N ALA A 43 18.72 -22.28 -25.09
CA ALA A 43 20.14 -22.47 -24.82
C ALA A 43 20.46 -23.87 -24.23
N LEU A 44 19.63 -24.34 -23.30
CA LEU A 44 19.75 -25.69 -22.73
C LEU A 44 19.56 -26.80 -23.78
N ARG A 45 18.64 -26.62 -24.73
CA ARG A 45 18.42 -27.59 -25.81
C ARG A 45 19.55 -27.58 -26.84
N GLU A 46 20.17 -26.43 -27.05
CA GLU A 46 21.34 -26.25 -27.93
C GLU A 46 22.64 -26.73 -27.27
N GLY A 47 22.62 -27.08 -25.98
CA GLY A 47 23.81 -27.48 -25.21
C GLY A 47 24.71 -26.31 -24.81
N ASP A 48 24.26 -25.08 -25.02
CA ASP A 48 24.98 -23.86 -24.64
C ASP A 48 24.76 -23.54 -23.16
N HIS A 49 25.50 -24.25 -22.31
CA HIS A 49 25.37 -24.16 -20.86
C HIS A 49 25.82 -22.82 -20.28
N GLU A 50 26.81 -22.15 -20.89
CA GLU A 50 27.25 -20.81 -20.45
C GLU A 50 26.15 -19.78 -20.67
N ARG A 51 25.53 -19.79 -21.85
CA ARG A 51 24.42 -18.90 -22.16
C ARG A 51 23.19 -19.21 -21.30
N ALA A 52 22.91 -20.49 -21.05
CA ALA A 52 21.84 -20.88 -20.14
C ALA A 52 22.09 -20.36 -18.71
N ALA A 53 23.31 -20.47 -18.20
CA ALA A 53 23.67 -19.97 -16.87
C ALA A 53 23.49 -18.45 -16.75
N ALA A 54 23.96 -17.69 -17.75
CA ALA A 54 23.77 -16.23 -17.77
C ALA A 54 22.29 -15.81 -17.81
N LEU A 55 21.45 -16.56 -18.55
CA LEU A 55 20.01 -16.30 -18.62
C LEU A 55 19.29 -16.66 -17.32
N ILE A 56 19.76 -17.68 -16.61
CA ILE A 56 19.24 -18.04 -15.28
C ILE A 56 19.62 -16.97 -14.26
N GLU A 57 20.85 -16.49 -14.24
CA GLU A 57 21.29 -15.39 -13.37
C GLU A 57 20.45 -14.12 -13.60
N GLN A 58 20.18 -13.77 -14.86
CA GLN A 58 19.27 -12.66 -15.18
C GLN A 58 17.85 -12.88 -14.64
N ALA A 59 17.37 -14.13 -14.64
CA ALA A 59 16.06 -14.45 -14.07
C ALA A 59 16.06 -14.36 -12.53
N GLU A 60 17.19 -14.63 -11.87
CA GLU A 60 17.33 -14.45 -10.42
C GLU A 60 17.31 -12.97 -10.02
N ILE A 61 17.98 -12.11 -10.79
CA ILE A 61 17.92 -10.66 -10.59
C ILE A 61 16.48 -10.17 -10.73
N LEU A 62 15.76 -10.61 -11.77
CA LEU A 62 14.36 -10.28 -11.95
C LEU A 62 13.50 -10.76 -10.77
N ALA A 63 13.77 -11.93 -10.20
CA ALA A 63 13.06 -12.43 -9.03
C ALA A 63 13.33 -11.59 -7.77
N ALA A 64 14.53 -11.03 -7.63
CA ALA A 64 14.83 -10.06 -6.58
C ALA A 64 14.03 -8.76 -6.77
N ASP A 65 13.92 -8.25 -7.99
CA ASP A 65 13.11 -7.06 -8.29
C ASP A 65 11.61 -7.27 -8.01
N VAL A 66 11.07 -8.45 -8.37
CA VAL A 66 9.68 -8.83 -8.02
C VAL A 66 9.48 -8.79 -6.51
N ARG A 67 10.41 -9.38 -5.76
CA ARG A 67 10.31 -9.46 -4.30
C ARG A 67 10.31 -8.09 -3.66
N TYR A 68 11.26 -7.23 -4.06
CA TYR A 68 11.31 -5.85 -3.59
C TYR A 68 10.01 -5.09 -3.89
N LEU A 69 9.42 -5.29 -5.07
CA LEU A 69 8.14 -4.67 -5.42
C LEU A 69 7.01 -5.16 -4.51
N VAL A 70 6.93 -6.47 -4.27
CA VAL A 70 5.90 -7.07 -3.40
C VAL A 70 6.04 -6.54 -1.98
N ASP A 71 7.27 -6.54 -1.43
CA ASP A 71 7.55 -6.01 -0.10
C ASP A 71 7.12 -4.53 0.02
N ALA A 72 7.45 -3.71 -1.00
CA ALA A 72 7.05 -2.30 -1.04
C ALA A 72 5.53 -2.10 -1.16
N MET A 73 4.82 -3.02 -1.82
CA MET A 73 3.35 -3.00 -1.90
C MET A 73 2.71 -3.38 -0.56
N GLU A 74 3.24 -4.40 0.11
CA GLU A 74 2.79 -4.84 1.43
C GLU A 74 2.98 -3.75 2.48
N GLU A 75 4.13 -3.06 2.47
CA GLU A 75 4.42 -1.97 3.39
C GLU A 75 3.42 -0.80 3.22
N ARG A 76 3.12 -0.40 1.97
CA ARG A 76 2.12 0.64 1.70
C ARG A 76 0.72 0.23 2.13
N GLN A 77 0.30 -1.00 1.83
CA GLN A 77 -1.03 -1.48 2.21
C GLN A 77 -1.19 -1.53 3.73
N THR A 78 -0.16 -1.99 4.43
CA THR A 78 -0.13 -2.02 5.89
C THR A 78 -0.18 -0.61 6.48
N GLY A 79 0.57 0.34 5.91
CA GLY A 79 0.53 1.75 6.33
C GLY A 79 -0.84 2.40 6.15
N GLU A 80 -1.48 2.21 4.99
CA GLU A 80 -2.83 2.74 4.73
C GLU A 80 -3.88 2.11 5.66
N PHE A 81 -3.80 0.81 5.90
CA PHE A 81 -4.70 0.14 6.84
C PHE A 81 -4.56 0.70 8.26
N MET A 82 -3.32 0.88 8.74
CA MET A 82 -3.05 1.45 10.06
C MET A 82 -3.54 2.90 10.14
N ARG A 83 -3.35 3.71 9.10
CA ARG A 83 -3.87 5.08 9.03
C ARG A 83 -5.40 5.10 9.15
N LEU A 84 -6.10 4.26 8.39
CA LEU A 84 -7.56 4.15 8.44
C LEU A 84 -8.04 3.67 9.81
N ALA A 85 -7.34 2.72 10.44
CA ALA A 85 -7.67 2.25 11.78
C ALA A 85 -7.54 3.36 12.83
N VAL A 86 -6.46 4.17 12.76
CA VAL A 86 -6.26 5.34 13.63
C VAL A 86 -7.35 6.39 13.40
N GLU A 87 -7.69 6.69 12.15
CA GLU A 87 -8.74 7.65 11.80
C GLU A 87 -10.12 7.20 12.32
N GLN A 88 -10.46 5.92 12.19
CA GLN A 88 -11.69 5.37 12.75
C GLN A 88 -11.70 5.44 14.28
N HIS A 89 -10.57 5.17 14.94
CA HIS A 89 -10.47 5.26 16.39
C HIS A 89 -10.60 6.72 16.89
N ALA A 90 -9.98 7.68 16.19
CA ALA A 90 -10.13 9.11 16.45
C ALA A 90 -11.57 9.61 16.22
N ALA A 91 -12.23 9.11 15.17
CA ALA A 91 -13.64 9.43 14.90
C ALA A 91 -14.59 8.83 15.96
N ALA A 92 -14.29 7.62 16.45
CA ALA A 92 -15.07 6.98 17.50
C ALA A 92 -14.91 7.68 18.87
N THR A 93 -13.70 8.13 19.21
CA THR A 93 -13.42 8.87 20.45
C THR A 93 -14.01 10.28 20.43
N SER A 94 -13.95 11.00 19.31
CA SER A 94 -14.60 12.31 19.16
C SER A 94 -16.13 12.26 19.14
N ARG A 95 -16.74 11.15 18.69
CA ARG A 95 -18.19 10.92 18.84
C ARG A 95 -18.61 10.67 20.30
N ARG A 96 -17.72 10.09 21.10
CA ARG A 96 -17.96 9.78 22.53
C ARG A 96 -17.73 10.99 23.44
N SER A 97 -17.10 12.05 22.94
CA SER A 97 -16.72 13.24 23.72
C SER A 97 -17.71 14.41 23.65
N LYS A 98 -19.02 14.17 23.45
CA LYS A 98 -20.03 15.16 23.83
C LYS A 98 -20.48 14.88 25.27
N PRO A 99 -19.84 15.47 26.29
CA PRO A 99 -20.48 15.53 27.59
C PRO A 99 -21.70 16.44 27.41
N TRP A 100 -22.88 15.85 27.49
CA TRP A 100 -24.13 16.60 27.57
C TRP A 100 -24.16 17.26 28.96
N ILE A 101 -23.36 18.31 29.15
CA ILE A 101 -23.37 19.16 30.35
C ILE A 101 -24.58 20.08 30.21
N GLY A 102 -25.74 19.49 30.45
CA GLY A 102 -27.02 20.15 30.23
C GLY A 102 -28.18 19.36 30.82
N ALA A 103 -27.99 18.69 31.96
CA ALA A 103 -29.10 18.09 32.68
C ALA A 103 -28.89 18.26 34.19
N ARG A 104 -29.22 19.45 34.67
CA ARG A 104 -29.58 19.67 36.06
C ARG A 104 -30.89 18.91 36.32
N ALA A 105 -30.81 17.67 36.78
CA ALA A 105 -31.99 16.92 37.18
C ALA A 105 -31.75 16.19 38.49
N LYS A 106 -32.59 16.55 39.46
CA LYS A 106 -32.70 15.98 40.79
C LYS A 106 -32.94 14.47 40.71
N ARG A 107 -32.43 13.78 41.73
CA ARG A 107 -32.78 12.41 42.14
C ARG A 107 -34.26 12.11 41.88
N VAL A 108 -34.60 11.04 41.17
CA VAL A 108 -35.68 10.08 41.47
C VAL A 108 -35.47 8.84 40.60
N GLY A 109 -35.49 7.66 41.22
CA GLY A 109 -36.22 6.52 40.67
C GLY A 109 -35.44 5.49 39.86
N ALA A 110 -35.37 4.30 40.43
CA ALA A 110 -35.01 3.03 39.80
C ALA A 110 -35.97 2.63 38.66
N MET A 111 -35.47 1.91 37.65
CA MET A 111 -36.00 0.60 37.21
C MET A 111 -35.21 0.05 35.99
N ILE A 112 -34.53 -1.07 36.23
CA ILE A 112 -34.44 -2.32 35.44
C ILE A 112 -34.71 -2.24 33.92
N GLY A 113 -33.80 -2.81 33.12
CA GLY A 113 -34.11 -3.30 31.77
C GLY A 113 -32.92 -3.97 31.09
N ALA A 114 -33.03 -5.28 30.85
CA ALA A 114 -31.98 -6.18 30.37
C ALA A 114 -31.66 -6.08 28.86
N GLY A 115 -30.47 -6.57 28.49
CA GLY A 115 -30.08 -6.95 27.13
C GLY A 115 -28.83 -6.19 26.66
N LEU A 116 -27.70 -6.78 26.30
CA LEU A 116 -27.37 -8.15 25.91
C LEU A 116 -25.86 -8.34 26.16
N ALA A 117 -25.49 -9.41 26.83
CA ALA A 117 -24.18 -10.04 26.67
C ALA A 117 -24.26 -10.99 25.47
N ILE A 118 -23.31 -10.88 24.53
CA ILE A 118 -22.88 -11.77 23.41
C ILE A 118 -21.97 -10.86 22.57
N SER A 119 -20.71 -11.08 22.21
CA SER A 119 -19.88 -12.29 22.14
C SER A 119 -18.40 -11.84 22.14
N LEU A 120 -17.60 -12.31 23.09
CA LEU A 120 -16.13 -12.33 23.02
C LEU A 120 -15.74 -13.79 23.26
N ALA A 121 -15.92 -14.59 22.21
CA ALA A 121 -15.47 -15.98 22.16
C ALA A 121 -15.13 -16.32 20.71
N LEU A 122 -13.99 -15.80 20.26
CA LEU A 122 -13.22 -16.40 19.16
C LEU A 122 -11.76 -15.96 19.29
N SER A 123 -11.16 -16.27 20.43
CA SER A 123 -9.71 -16.23 20.62
C SER A 123 -9.35 -17.52 21.33
N GLU A 124 -8.71 -18.41 20.58
CA GLU A 124 -7.98 -19.59 21.04
C GLU A 124 -8.82 -20.82 21.40
N PHE A 125 -9.19 -21.62 20.38
CA PHE A 125 -8.81 -23.04 20.22
C PHE A 125 -9.20 -23.56 18.83
#